data_AF-A0AAX0TE93-F1
#
_entry.id   AF-A0AAX0TE93-F1
#
_cell.length_a   1.000
_cell.length_b   1.000
_cell.length_c   1.000
_cell.angle_alpha   90.00
_cell.angle_beta   90.00
_cell.angle_gamma   90.00
#
_symmetry.space_group_name_H-M   'P 1'
#
loop_
_entity.id
_entity.type
_entity.pdbx_description
1 polymer ?
#
loop_
_entity_poly.entity_id
_entity_poly.type
_entity_poly.pdbx_seq_one_letter_code
_entity_poly.pdbx_strand_id
1 'polypeptide(L)'
;TANEAAENILHNDMVAFSGFTPAGSPKALPTAIARRANEQHEAKKPYQIRLLTGASISAAADDVLSDADAVSWRAPYQTSSGLRKKINQGAVSFVDLHLSEVAQMVNYGFFGDIDVAVIEASALAPDGRVWLTSGIGNAPTWLLRAKKVIIELNHYHDPRVAELADIV
;
A
#
# COMPACT_ATOMS: atom_id res chain seq x y z
N THR A 1 4.20 3.57 -16.87
CA THR A 1 5.36 3.58 -15.93
C THR A 1 4.86 3.76 -14.50
N ALA A 2 5.71 3.61 -13.47
CA ALA A 2 5.29 3.87 -12.08
C ALA A 2 4.82 5.32 -11.87
N ASN A 3 5.43 6.27 -12.57
CA ASN A 3 5.05 7.69 -12.47
C ASN A 3 3.66 7.97 -13.06
N GLU A 4 3.37 7.44 -14.24
CA GLU A 4 2.02 7.50 -14.84
C GLU A 4 0.98 6.82 -13.96
N ALA A 5 1.31 5.67 -13.36
CA ALA A 5 0.41 4.97 -12.46
C ALA A 5 0.10 5.82 -11.21
N ALA A 6 1.09 6.54 -10.66
CA ALA A 6 0.90 7.42 -9.51
C ALA A 6 0.00 8.64 -9.80
N GLU A 7 -0.22 9.02 -11.06
CA GLU A 7 -1.20 10.07 -11.43
C GLU A 7 -2.64 9.65 -11.11
N ASN A 8 -2.90 8.34 -11.02
CA ASN A 8 -4.21 7.79 -10.67
C ASN A 8 -4.50 7.77 -9.17
N ILE A 9 -3.53 8.20 -8.35
CA ILE A 9 -3.64 8.34 -6.90
C ILE A 9 -3.74 9.83 -6.57
N LEU A 10 -4.83 10.19 -5.91
CA LEU A 10 -5.20 11.56 -5.59
C LEU A 10 -5.00 11.85 -4.10
N HIS A 11 -4.97 13.14 -3.77
CA HIS A 11 -4.96 13.56 -2.38
C HIS A 11 -6.23 13.05 -1.67
N ASN A 12 -6.04 12.49 -0.47
CA ASN A 12 -7.04 11.88 0.41
C ASN A 12 -7.56 10.50 -0.01
N ASP A 13 -7.09 9.95 -1.13
CA ASP A 13 -7.43 8.57 -1.51
C ASP A 13 -7.03 7.60 -0.38
N MET A 14 -7.91 6.62 -0.11
CA MET A 14 -7.53 5.43 0.62
C MET A 14 -6.78 4.49 -0.30
N VAL A 15 -5.48 4.35 -0.03
CA VAL A 15 -4.58 3.51 -0.80
C VAL A 15 -4.20 2.29 0.03
N ALA A 16 -4.42 1.11 -0.53
CA ALA A 16 -4.09 -0.15 0.11
C ALA A 16 -2.89 -0.81 -0.56
N PHE A 17 -1.82 -1.05 0.19
CA PHE A 17 -0.66 -1.79 -0.33
C PHE A 17 -0.71 -3.26 0.08
N SER A 18 -0.28 -4.14 -0.82
CA SER A 18 0.09 -5.50 -0.46
C SER A 18 1.30 -5.52 0.49
N GLY A 19 1.54 -6.70 1.07
CA GLY A 19 2.71 -6.94 1.90
C GLY A 19 2.37 -7.16 3.36
N PHE A 20 3.28 -7.88 4.02
CA PHE A 20 3.20 -8.23 5.42
C PHE A 20 4.63 -8.39 5.94
N THR A 21 5.08 -7.46 6.78
CA THR A 21 6.51 -7.13 6.91
C THR A 21 7.06 -6.61 5.57
N PRO A 22 8.38 -6.42 5.36
CA PRO A 22 8.89 -5.95 4.05
C PRO A 22 8.49 -6.82 2.85
N ALA A 23 8.17 -8.10 3.08
CA ALA A 23 7.80 -9.07 2.06
C ALA A 23 6.46 -8.73 1.38
N GLY A 24 6.41 -8.83 0.05
CA GLY A 24 5.20 -8.58 -0.73
C GLY A 24 4.76 -7.12 -0.85
N SER A 25 5.58 -6.17 -0.36
CA SER A 25 5.24 -4.74 -0.45
C SER A 25 5.67 -4.14 -1.81
N PRO A 26 4.84 -3.25 -2.41
CA PRO A 26 5.21 -2.47 -3.59
C PRO A 26 6.49 -1.66 -3.35
N LYS A 27 7.27 -1.44 -4.41
CA LYS A 27 8.60 -0.82 -4.33
C LYS A 27 8.72 0.41 -5.24
N ALA A 28 8.16 0.36 -6.44
CA ALA A 28 8.34 1.43 -7.42
C ALA A 28 7.32 2.57 -7.24
N LEU A 29 6.05 2.22 -7.03
CA LEU A 29 4.95 3.16 -6.90
C LEU A 29 5.00 4.00 -5.63
N PRO A 30 5.43 3.49 -4.45
CA PRO A 30 5.62 4.35 -3.28
C PRO A 30 6.58 5.50 -3.54
N THR A 31 7.68 5.24 -4.26
CA THR A 31 8.64 6.30 -4.66
C THR A 31 8.01 7.29 -5.65
N ALA A 32 7.20 6.80 -6.59
CA ALA A 32 6.48 7.68 -7.53
C ALA A 32 5.44 8.57 -6.83
N ILE A 33 4.71 8.02 -5.85
CA ILE A 33 3.76 8.77 -5.01
C ILE A 33 4.49 9.83 -4.18
N ALA A 34 5.62 9.47 -3.55
CA ALA A 34 6.42 10.40 -2.77
C ALA A 34 6.95 11.56 -3.63
N ARG A 35 7.41 11.26 -4.85
CA ARG A 35 7.83 12.31 -5.79
C ARG A 35 6.68 13.26 -6.14
N ARG A 36 5.50 12.71 -6.43
CA ARG A 36 4.29 13.50 -6.69
C ARG A 36 3.89 14.34 -5.48
N ALA A 37 4.03 13.81 -4.26
CA ALA A 37 3.78 14.57 -3.04
C ALA A 37 4.70 15.79 -2.94
N ASN A 38 6.01 15.59 -3.10
CA ASN A 38 6.99 16.68 -3.11
C ASN A 38 6.68 17.75 -4.16
N GLU A 39 6.38 17.35 -5.42
CA GLU A 39 6.00 18.28 -6.49
C GLU A 39 4.75 19.11 -6.13
N GLN A 40 3.74 18.49 -5.51
CA GLN A 40 2.55 19.21 -5.06
C GLN A 40 2.86 20.15 -3.90
N HIS A 41 3.65 19.71 -2.92
CA HIS A 41 4.03 20.52 -1.76
C HIS A 41 4.89 21.73 -2.14
N GLU A 42 5.84 21.56 -3.07
CA GLU A 42 6.63 22.66 -3.66
C GLU A 42 5.72 23.69 -4.34
N ALA A 43 4.67 23.21 -5.02
CA ALA A 43 3.62 24.05 -5.60
C ALA A 43 2.60 24.58 -4.57
N LYS A 44 2.83 24.36 -3.26
CA LYS A 44 1.94 24.74 -2.13
C LYS A 44 0.53 24.14 -2.25
N LYS A 45 0.41 22.97 -2.87
CA LYS A 45 -0.84 22.19 -2.97
C LYS A 45 -0.79 21.03 -1.97
N PRO A 46 -1.92 20.71 -1.32
CA PRO A 46 -1.96 19.58 -0.41
C PRO A 46 -1.88 18.27 -1.19
N TYR A 47 -1.07 17.34 -0.70
CA TYR A 47 -1.03 15.98 -1.21
C TYR A 47 -0.58 15.00 -0.14
N GLN A 48 -1.50 14.16 0.30
CA GLN A 48 -1.29 13.07 1.24
C GLN A 48 -2.31 11.98 0.96
N ILE A 49 -1.95 10.72 1.19
CA ILE A 49 -2.83 9.55 1.08
C ILE A 49 -3.15 8.98 2.47
N ARG A 50 -4.24 8.22 2.56
CA ARG A 50 -4.55 7.37 3.72
C ARG A 50 -4.05 5.97 3.39
N LEU A 51 -3.05 5.48 4.12
CA LEU A 51 -2.35 4.23 3.79
C LEU A 51 -2.83 3.07 4.66
N LEU A 52 -3.33 2.03 3.99
CA LEU A 52 -3.77 0.79 4.59
C LEU A 52 -2.90 -0.38 4.06
N THR A 53 -2.58 -1.35 4.90
CA THR A 53 -1.60 -2.41 4.59
C THR A 53 -1.96 -3.72 5.27
N GLY A 54 -1.25 -4.81 4.96
CA GLY A 54 -1.36 -6.04 5.75
C GLY A 54 -0.76 -5.89 7.15
N ALA A 55 0.47 -5.37 7.24
CA ALA A 55 1.18 -5.08 8.48
C ALA A 55 2.23 -3.97 8.24
N SER A 56 3.45 -4.11 8.74
CA SER A 56 4.56 -3.26 8.29
C SER A 56 4.91 -3.57 6.84
N ILE A 57 5.53 -2.61 6.16
CA ILE A 57 6.01 -2.74 4.78
C ILE A 57 7.48 -2.33 4.70
N SER A 58 8.10 -2.46 3.53
CA SER A 58 9.52 -2.17 3.36
C SER A 58 9.85 -0.68 3.53
N ALA A 59 11.12 -0.40 3.84
CA ALA A 59 11.66 0.96 3.87
C ALA A 59 11.46 1.69 2.52
N ALA A 60 11.52 0.95 1.40
CA ALA A 60 11.23 1.48 0.06
C ALA A 60 9.79 2.02 -0.10
N ALA A 61 8.90 1.72 0.85
CA ALA A 61 7.55 2.23 0.90
C ALA A 61 7.30 3.17 2.09
N ASP A 62 7.30 2.68 3.34
CA ASP A 62 6.90 3.51 4.49
C ASP A 62 7.89 4.68 4.71
N ASP A 63 9.20 4.47 4.59
CA ASP A 63 10.19 5.54 4.84
C ASP A 63 10.15 6.59 3.72
N VAL A 64 10.09 6.17 2.46
CA VAL A 64 10.03 7.07 1.30
C VAL A 64 8.75 7.93 1.31
N LEU A 65 7.61 7.34 1.65
CA LEU A 65 6.36 8.10 1.82
C LEU A 65 6.39 9.00 3.04
N SER A 66 7.05 8.58 4.12
CA SER A 66 7.26 9.42 5.29
C SER A 66 8.09 10.64 4.94
N ASP A 67 9.25 10.48 4.30
CA ASP A 67 10.17 11.57 4.00
C ASP A 67 9.53 12.65 3.12
N ALA A 68 8.59 12.27 2.24
CA ALA A 68 7.83 13.18 1.38
C ALA A 68 6.55 13.74 2.02
N ASP A 69 6.34 13.56 3.34
CA ASP A 69 5.14 13.99 4.06
C ASP A 69 3.83 13.50 3.40
N ALA A 70 3.87 12.34 2.73
CA ALA A 70 2.83 11.90 1.80
C ALA A 70 1.71 11.09 2.47
N VAL A 71 1.74 10.87 3.79
CA VAL A 71 0.76 10.04 4.51
C VAL A 71 0.07 10.88 5.56
N SER A 72 -1.27 10.95 5.52
CA SER A 72 -2.08 11.65 6.53
C SER A 72 -2.66 10.70 7.59
N TRP A 73 -2.86 9.43 7.21
CA TRP A 73 -3.41 8.39 8.06
C TRP A 73 -2.79 7.03 7.73
N ARG A 74 -2.54 6.18 8.74
CA ARG A 74 -1.90 4.87 8.59
C ARG A 74 -2.55 3.78 9.45
N ALA A 75 -2.73 2.58 8.89
CA ALA A 75 -3.13 1.37 9.61
C ALA A 75 -2.67 0.10 8.88
N PRO A 76 -2.62 -1.10 9.51
CA PRO A 76 -2.87 -1.39 10.93
C PRO A 76 -1.57 -1.53 11.75
N TYR A 77 -0.40 -1.48 11.12
CA TYR A 77 0.89 -1.68 11.78
C TYR A 77 2.00 -1.05 10.96
N GLN A 78 3.03 -0.50 11.61
CA GLN A 78 4.20 0.09 10.95
C GLN A 78 5.46 -0.04 11.81
N THR A 79 6.63 -0.06 11.18
CA THR A 79 7.93 -0.10 11.87
C THR A 79 8.88 1.05 11.48
N SER A 80 8.48 1.90 10.53
CA SER A 80 9.27 3.04 10.04
C SER A 80 9.57 4.02 11.17
N SER A 81 10.83 4.42 11.30
CA SER A 81 11.25 5.42 12.29
C SER A 81 10.69 6.80 11.96
N GLY A 82 10.65 7.16 10.67
CA GLY A 82 10.07 8.40 10.17
C GLY A 82 8.58 8.50 10.48
N LEU A 83 7.79 7.49 10.06
CA LEU A 83 6.35 7.47 10.37
C LEU A 83 6.11 7.44 11.88
N ARG A 84 6.83 6.62 12.65
CA ARG A 84 6.69 6.57 14.10
C ARG A 84 6.91 7.94 14.75
N LYS A 85 7.91 8.70 14.31
CA LYS A 85 8.15 10.07 14.80
C LYS A 85 6.95 10.98 14.49
N LYS A 86 6.45 10.97 13.25
CA LYS A 86 5.33 11.83 12.82
C LYS A 86 4.02 11.46 13.50
N ILE A 87 3.76 10.17 13.71
CA ILE A 87 2.62 9.66 14.50
C ILE A 87 2.71 10.17 15.94
N ASN A 88 3.86 10.01 16.59
CA ASN A 88 4.07 10.48 17.97
C ASN A 88 3.99 12.00 18.14
N GLN A 89 4.12 12.75 17.04
CA GLN A 89 3.94 14.21 16.99
C GLN A 89 2.50 14.62 16.64
N GLY A 90 1.60 13.67 16.36
CA GLY A 90 0.24 13.94 15.92
C GLY A 90 0.11 14.42 14.47
N ALA A 91 1.19 14.37 13.68
CA ALA A 91 1.19 14.79 12.28
C ALA A 91 0.58 13.73 11.33
N VAL A 92 0.59 12.46 11.75
CA VAL A 92 -0.06 11.35 11.04
C VAL A 92 -1.01 10.64 11.99
N SER A 93 -2.28 10.54 11.59
CA SER A 93 -3.24 9.74 12.35
C SER A 93 -2.93 8.26 12.21
N PHE A 94 -2.90 7.51 13.31
CA PHE A 94 -2.57 6.09 13.28
C PHE A 94 -3.53 5.28 14.13
N VAL A 95 -3.89 4.11 13.64
CA VAL A 95 -4.61 3.09 14.41
C VAL A 95 -3.93 1.75 14.20
N ASP A 96 -3.49 1.15 15.30
CA ASP A 96 -3.08 -0.24 15.34
C ASP A 96 -4.27 -1.15 15.64
N LEU A 97 -4.31 -2.29 14.96
CA LEU A 97 -5.42 -3.23 15.01
C LEU A 97 -4.91 -4.65 15.08
N HIS A 98 -5.74 -5.55 15.62
CA HIS A 98 -5.50 -6.97 15.48
C HIS A 98 -5.49 -7.34 13.98
N LEU A 99 -4.34 -7.80 13.49
CA LEU A 99 -4.10 -7.97 12.05
C LEU A 99 -5.13 -8.90 11.38
N SER A 100 -5.63 -9.90 12.11
CA SER A 100 -6.66 -10.84 11.65
C SER A 100 -8.03 -10.20 11.41
N GLU A 101 -8.31 -9.04 12.01
CA GLU A 101 -9.62 -8.38 11.91
C GLU A 101 -9.67 -7.38 10.75
N VAL A 102 -8.52 -6.97 10.20
CA VAL A 102 -8.44 -5.87 9.23
C VAL A 102 -9.21 -6.18 7.96
N ALA A 103 -9.08 -7.39 7.42
CA ALA A 103 -9.85 -7.82 6.25
C ALA A 103 -11.36 -7.78 6.51
N GLN A 104 -11.80 -8.26 7.68
CA GLN A 104 -13.21 -8.21 8.08
C GLN A 104 -13.70 -6.77 8.21
N MET A 105 -12.91 -5.88 8.81
CA MET A 105 -13.27 -4.49 9.00
C MET A 105 -13.43 -3.73 7.67
N VAL A 106 -12.56 -4.03 6.69
CA VAL A 106 -12.70 -3.54 5.31
C VAL A 106 -13.99 -4.06 4.67
N ASN A 107 -14.29 -5.35 4.82
CA ASN A 107 -15.49 -5.95 4.27
C ASN A 107 -16.78 -5.37 4.87
N TYR A 108 -16.73 -4.95 6.14
CA TYR A 108 -17.84 -4.28 6.83
C TYR A 108 -17.89 -2.77 6.58
N GLY A 109 -16.89 -2.21 5.89
CA GLY A 109 -16.88 -0.80 5.49
C GLY A 109 -16.43 0.17 6.58
N PHE A 110 -15.79 -0.30 7.66
CA PHE A 110 -15.36 0.57 8.76
C PHE A 110 -14.30 1.62 8.35
N PHE A 111 -13.52 1.33 7.32
CA PHE A 111 -12.52 2.27 6.80
C PHE A 111 -13.06 3.19 5.69
N GLY A 112 -14.28 2.93 5.20
CA GLY A 112 -14.81 3.46 3.94
C GLY A 112 -14.35 2.66 2.73
N ASP A 113 -14.39 3.29 1.56
CA ASP A 113 -13.93 2.68 0.32
C ASP A 113 -12.41 2.65 0.22
N ILE A 114 -11.87 1.62 -0.43
CA ILE A 114 -10.48 1.63 -0.92
C ILE A 114 -10.50 2.19 -2.34
N ASP A 115 -9.88 3.34 -2.54
CA ASP A 115 -9.87 3.99 -3.85
C ASP A 115 -8.87 3.31 -4.80
N VAL A 116 -7.70 2.93 -4.28
CA VAL A 116 -6.65 2.26 -5.06
C VAL A 116 -5.99 1.15 -4.26
N ALA A 117 -5.95 -0.07 -4.80
CA ALA A 117 -5.07 -1.14 -4.31
C ALA A 117 -3.80 -1.20 -5.16
N VAL A 118 -2.64 -1.31 -4.50
CA VAL A 118 -1.33 -1.46 -5.14
C VAL A 118 -0.73 -2.78 -4.70
N ILE A 119 -0.62 -3.71 -5.64
CA ILE A 119 -0.32 -5.10 -5.35
C ILE A 119 0.97 -5.50 -6.06
N GLU A 120 1.96 -5.94 -5.29
CA GLU A 120 3.11 -6.63 -5.84
C GLU A 120 2.73 -8.05 -6.27
N ALA A 121 3.05 -8.40 -7.50
CA ALA A 121 2.73 -9.70 -8.10
C ALA A 121 3.96 -10.32 -8.76
N SER A 122 4.08 -11.65 -8.67
CA SER A 122 5.06 -12.44 -9.42
C SER A 122 4.58 -12.73 -10.84
N ALA A 123 3.26 -12.84 -11.04
CA ALA A 123 2.65 -13.05 -12.34
C ALA A 123 1.22 -12.50 -12.39
N LEU A 124 0.75 -12.22 -13.61
CA LEU A 124 -0.63 -11.81 -13.92
C LEU A 124 -1.08 -12.61 -15.15
N ALA A 125 -2.20 -13.32 -15.05
CA ALA A 125 -2.78 -14.03 -16.18
C ALA A 125 -3.66 -13.11 -17.04
N PRO A 126 -3.83 -13.45 -18.33
CA PRO A 126 -4.76 -12.73 -19.22
C PRO A 126 -6.22 -12.71 -18.73
N ASP A 127 -6.61 -13.68 -17.90
CA ASP A 127 -7.94 -13.77 -17.30
C ASP A 127 -8.10 -12.95 -16.01
N GLY A 128 -7.06 -12.19 -15.62
CA GLY A 128 -7.07 -11.32 -14.45
C GLY A 128 -6.63 -11.97 -13.14
N ARG A 129 -6.25 -13.26 -13.13
CA ARG A 129 -5.66 -13.87 -11.92
C ARG A 129 -4.30 -13.25 -11.60
N VAL A 130 -4.13 -12.89 -10.33
CA VAL A 130 -2.90 -12.28 -9.78
C VAL A 130 -2.20 -13.31 -8.90
N TRP A 131 -0.94 -13.61 -9.18
CA TRP A 131 -0.09 -14.38 -8.28
C TRP A 131 0.76 -13.44 -7.44
N LEU A 132 0.59 -13.50 -6.13
CA LEU A 132 1.32 -12.68 -5.17
C LEU A 132 2.79 -13.13 -5.07
N THR A 133 3.58 -12.38 -4.32
CA THR A 133 5.00 -12.66 -4.07
C THR A 133 5.20 -13.25 -2.68
N SER A 134 6.18 -12.76 -1.91
CA SER A 134 6.59 -13.32 -0.63
C SER A 134 5.72 -12.89 0.56
N GLY A 135 4.67 -12.10 0.34
CA GLY A 135 3.74 -11.67 1.37
C GLY A 135 2.31 -11.62 0.86
N ILE A 136 1.40 -12.30 1.56
CA ILE A 136 -0.04 -12.31 1.23
C ILE A 136 -0.73 -11.13 1.93
N GLY A 137 -0.66 -11.11 3.27
CA GLY A 137 -1.36 -10.13 4.09
C GLY A 137 -2.84 -10.04 3.72
N ASN A 138 -3.33 -8.82 3.51
CA ASN A 138 -4.72 -8.56 3.13
C ASN A 138 -4.91 -8.34 1.62
N ALA A 139 -3.93 -8.70 0.77
CA ALA A 139 -3.98 -8.50 -0.68
C ALA A 139 -5.25 -9.05 -1.36
N PRO A 140 -5.75 -10.25 -1.02
CA PRO A 140 -7.02 -10.74 -1.58
C PRO A 140 -8.20 -9.81 -1.30
N THR A 141 -8.27 -9.25 -0.08
CA THR A 141 -9.33 -8.29 0.29
C THR A 141 -9.16 -6.96 -0.45
N TRP A 142 -7.93 -6.45 -0.60
CA TRP A 142 -7.67 -5.24 -1.38
C TRP A 142 -8.14 -5.39 -2.83
N LEU A 143 -7.79 -6.50 -3.48
CA LEU A 143 -8.17 -6.81 -4.85
C LEU A 143 -9.69 -6.90 -5.03
N LEU A 144 -10.39 -7.45 -4.03
CA LEU A 144 -11.85 -7.58 -4.06
C LEU A 144 -12.58 -6.25 -3.84
N ARG A 145 -12.00 -5.33 -3.06
CA ARG A 145 -12.73 -4.16 -2.51
C ARG A 145 -12.31 -2.83 -3.11
N ALA A 146 -11.16 -2.76 -3.78
CA ALA A 146 -10.68 -1.50 -4.34
C ALA A 146 -11.42 -1.10 -5.62
N LYS A 147 -11.65 0.21 -5.78
CA LYS A 147 -12.23 0.78 -7.02
C LYS A 147 -11.28 0.66 -8.21
N LYS A 148 -9.97 0.77 -7.94
CA LYS A 148 -8.89 0.64 -8.93
C LYS A 148 -7.81 -0.27 -8.39
N VAL A 149 -7.15 -0.99 -9.29
CA VAL A 149 -6.01 -1.85 -8.95
C VAL A 149 -4.82 -1.46 -9.82
N ILE A 150 -3.67 -1.28 -9.18
CA ILE A 150 -2.36 -1.12 -9.83
C ILE A 150 -1.53 -2.35 -9.46
N ILE A 151 -1.06 -3.08 -10.47
CA ILE A 151 -0.19 -4.25 -10.27
C ILE A 151 1.26 -3.85 -10.53
N GLU A 152 2.13 -4.07 -9.54
CA GLU A 152 3.58 -4.06 -9.72
C GLU A 152 4.05 -5.48 -10.02
N LEU A 153 4.32 -5.75 -11.31
CA LEU A 153 4.88 -7.03 -11.73
C LEU A 153 6.38 -7.08 -11.39
N ASN A 154 6.75 -7.87 -10.40
CA ASN A 154 8.12 -7.93 -9.91
C ASN A 154 8.82 -9.21 -10.38
N HIS A 155 9.62 -9.07 -11.44
CA HIS A 155 10.41 -10.16 -12.05
C HIS A 155 11.58 -10.66 -11.20
N TYR A 156 11.84 -10.07 -10.03
CA TYR A 156 12.80 -10.62 -9.07
C TYR A 156 12.34 -11.97 -8.49
N HIS A 157 11.02 -12.16 -8.36
CA HIS A 157 10.47 -13.37 -7.77
C HIS A 157 10.39 -14.50 -8.80
N ASP A 158 10.77 -15.71 -8.37
CA ASP A 158 10.51 -16.93 -9.15
C ASP A 158 8.99 -17.12 -9.30
N PRO A 159 8.46 -17.38 -10.51
CA PRO A 159 7.03 -17.63 -10.72
C PRO A 159 6.45 -18.73 -9.82
N ARG A 160 7.26 -19.69 -9.38
CA ARG A 160 6.86 -20.77 -8.48
C ARG A 160 6.58 -20.33 -7.05
N VAL A 161 6.90 -19.09 -6.67
CA VAL A 161 6.47 -18.53 -5.36
C VAL A 161 4.95 -18.61 -5.19
N ALA A 162 4.21 -18.56 -6.31
CA ALA A 162 2.79 -18.80 -6.40
C ALA A 162 2.31 -20.12 -5.78
N GLU A 163 3.13 -21.18 -5.84
CA GLU A 163 2.81 -22.52 -5.35
C GLU A 163 2.74 -22.58 -3.82
N LEU A 164 3.25 -21.55 -3.12
CA LEU A 164 3.32 -21.49 -1.67
C LEU A 164 2.11 -20.79 -1.03
N ALA A 165 1.31 -20.10 -1.83
CA ALA A 165 0.16 -19.35 -1.35
C ALA A 165 -1.09 -20.24 -1.32
N ASP A 166 -1.83 -20.17 -0.22
CA ASP A 166 -3.18 -20.70 -0.10
C ASP A 166 -4.14 -19.53 0.08
N ILE A 167 -5.04 -19.33 -0.90
CA ILE A 167 -5.98 -18.22 -0.95
C ILE A 167 -7.40 -18.79 -0.88
N VAL A 168 -8.14 -18.40 0.15
CA VAL A 168 -9.50 -18.87 0.46
C VAL A 168 -10.54 -17.77 0.38
#